data_AF-A0A6G1SQB4-F1
#
_entry.id   AF-A0A6G1SQB4-F1
#
_cell.length_a   1.000
_cell.length_b   1.000
_cell.length_c   1.000
_cell.angle_alpha   90.00
_cell.angle_beta   90.00
_cell.angle_gamma   90.00
#
_symmetry.space_group_name_H-M   'P 1'
#
loop_
_entity.id
_entity.type
_entity.pdbx_description
1 polymer ?
#
loop_
_entity_poly.entity_id
_entity_poly.type
_entity_poly.pdbx_seq_one_letter_code
_entity_poly.pdbx_strand_id
1 'polypeptide(L)'
;HRNQSELVLGRSSQISGIDAAPMVSMKMMIVIDTCKNFVLYSGLDRVTQVTIPQSIPTSCLRMQHASSSPAAMKHSAVEMSPIQSSSARKRTSLGERSSVGSDLSFHQIFQTLSPVPHANKLETKTSSPVCSGDARKIEHVIGQSVFVAGSSNQRARLEIPTICQTVYVKKLLYAMKQSVSKDLGLSITTRWYQVRRCLTQPDIMKAQDEINLFKSWFLNCIGMDKNPFSVD
;
A
#
# COMPACT_ATOMS: atom_id res chain seq x y z
N HIS A 1 -22.62 -47.68 -10.01
CA HIS A 1 -23.40 -46.44 -9.86
C HIS A 1 -23.35 -46.01 -8.41
N ARG A 2 -22.64 -44.92 -8.08
CA ARG A 2 -22.63 -44.37 -6.71
C ARG A 2 -23.81 -43.40 -6.61
N ASN A 3 -24.72 -43.60 -5.66
CA ASN A 3 -25.82 -42.66 -5.41
C ASN A 3 -25.21 -41.28 -5.09
N GLN A 4 -25.60 -40.25 -5.85
CA GLN A 4 -25.06 -38.90 -5.72
C GLN A 4 -25.55 -38.16 -4.45
N SER A 5 -26.32 -38.82 -3.58
CA SER A 5 -26.96 -38.23 -2.41
C SER A 5 -26.18 -38.40 -1.10
N GLU A 6 -25.09 -39.18 -1.08
CA GLU A 6 -24.32 -39.45 0.13
C GLU A 6 -22.98 -38.72 0.15
N LEU A 7 -22.72 -37.96 1.22
CA LEU A 7 -21.45 -37.28 1.44
C LEU A 7 -20.46 -38.26 2.09
N VAL A 8 -19.39 -38.58 1.37
CA VAL A 8 -18.32 -39.44 1.88
C VAL A 8 -17.20 -38.55 2.41
N LEU A 9 -16.96 -38.62 3.72
CA LEU A 9 -15.86 -37.92 4.37
C LEU A 9 -14.55 -38.68 4.09
N GLY A 10 -13.56 -37.97 3.56
CA GLY A 10 -12.22 -38.49 3.32
C GLY A 10 -11.28 -38.30 4.52
N ARG A 11 -9.98 -38.28 4.25
CA ARG A 11 -8.93 -38.07 5.24
C ARG A 11 -9.07 -36.71 5.92
N SER A 12 -8.92 -36.66 7.26
CA SER A 12 -8.75 -35.42 8.01
C SER A 12 -7.27 -35.00 8.05
N SER A 13 -7.00 -33.70 8.12
CA SER A 13 -5.65 -33.16 8.27
C SER A 13 -5.75 -31.82 8.99
N GLN A 14 -4.67 -31.41 9.66
CA GLN A 14 -4.66 -30.24 10.54
C GLN A 14 -3.70 -29.17 10.02
N ILE A 15 -4.15 -27.93 9.99
CA ILE A 15 -3.32 -26.74 9.81
C ILE A 15 -3.30 -26.01 11.15
N SER A 16 -2.11 -25.73 11.68
CA SER A 16 -1.98 -24.97 12.92
C SER A 16 -2.16 -23.48 12.66
N GLY A 17 -3.00 -22.83 13.46
CA GLY A 17 -3.29 -21.40 13.34
C GLY A 17 -4.10 -20.87 14.52
N ILE A 18 -4.07 -19.55 14.69
CA ILE A 18 -4.84 -18.81 15.68
C ILE A 18 -6.28 -18.61 15.20
N ASP A 19 -6.45 -18.30 13.91
CA ASP A 19 -7.75 -18.07 13.29
C ASP A 19 -7.69 -18.39 11.79
N ALA A 20 -8.83 -18.70 11.18
CA ALA A 20 -8.93 -19.02 9.77
C ALA A 20 -10.28 -18.60 9.18
N ALA A 21 -10.28 -18.15 7.93
CA ALA A 21 -11.50 -17.80 7.22
C ALA A 21 -11.46 -18.26 5.76
N PRO A 22 -12.59 -18.75 5.21
CA PRO A 22 -12.67 -19.10 3.80
C PRO A 22 -12.67 -17.85 2.93
N MET A 23 -11.92 -17.89 1.83
CA MET A 23 -11.94 -16.86 0.78
C MET A 23 -12.51 -17.47 -0.50
N VAL A 24 -13.84 -17.48 -0.57
CA VAL A 24 -14.62 -18.20 -1.59
C VAL A 24 -14.32 -17.70 -3.01
N SER A 25 -14.09 -16.40 -3.18
CA SER A 25 -13.77 -15.74 -4.46
C SER A 25 -12.57 -16.37 -5.18
N MET A 26 -11.59 -16.86 -4.43
CA MET A 26 -10.35 -17.45 -4.93
C MET A 26 -10.24 -18.95 -4.70
N LYS A 27 -11.28 -19.58 -4.09
CA LYS A 27 -11.26 -21.00 -3.67
C LYS A 27 -10.05 -21.31 -2.78
N MET A 28 -9.78 -20.42 -1.83
CA MET A 28 -8.65 -20.48 -0.90
C MET A 28 -9.13 -20.23 0.53
N MET A 29 -8.23 -20.40 1.49
CA MET A 29 -8.44 -20.09 2.89
C MET A 29 -7.29 -19.22 3.39
N ILE A 30 -7.59 -18.15 4.12
CA ILE A 30 -6.57 -17.38 4.83
C ILE A 30 -6.51 -17.84 6.27
N VAL A 31 -5.30 -18.03 6.78
CA VAL A 31 -5.02 -18.50 8.13
C VAL A 31 -4.06 -17.51 8.80
N ILE A 32 -4.35 -17.14 10.05
CA ILE A 32 -3.38 -16.51 10.94
C ILE A 32 -2.59 -17.64 11.58
N ASP A 33 -1.32 -17.81 11.22
CA ASP A 33 -0.48 -18.86 11.80
C ASP A 33 -0.16 -18.57 13.28
N THR A 34 0.45 -19.53 13.98
CA THR A 34 0.84 -19.38 15.39
C THR A 34 1.88 -18.28 15.62
N CYS A 35 2.60 -17.88 14.56
CA CYS A 35 3.57 -16.78 14.56
C CYS A 35 2.93 -15.44 14.19
N LYS A 36 1.60 -15.37 14.07
CA LYS A 36 0.81 -14.19 13.66
C LYS A 36 1.10 -13.68 12.24
N ASN A 37 1.55 -14.56 11.36
CA ASN A 37 1.60 -14.27 9.94
C ASN A 37 0.28 -14.64 9.28
N PHE A 38 -0.11 -13.86 8.28
CA PHE A 38 -1.18 -14.25 7.38
C PHE A 38 -0.64 -15.19 6.32
N VAL A 39 -1.26 -16.36 6.18
CA VAL A 39 -0.83 -17.38 5.22
C VAL A 39 -2.04 -17.81 4.41
N LEU A 40 -1.87 -17.83 3.09
CA LEU A 40 -2.87 -18.26 2.14
C LEU A 40 -2.71 -19.75 1.83
N TYR A 41 -3.80 -20.50 1.91
CA TYR A 41 -3.87 -21.93 1.64
C TYR A 41 -4.84 -22.25 0.51
N SER A 42 -4.54 -23.28 -0.30
CA SER A 42 -5.49 -23.91 -1.21
C SER A 42 -5.76 -25.34 -0.74
N GLY A 43 -6.87 -25.56 -0.05
CA GLY A 43 -7.06 -26.81 0.69
C GLY A 43 -6.04 -26.93 1.83
N LEU A 44 -5.21 -27.97 1.78
CA LEU A 44 -4.14 -28.21 2.76
C LEU A 44 -2.79 -27.58 2.37
N ASP A 45 -2.71 -27.03 1.16
CA ASP A 45 -1.46 -26.63 0.56
C ASP A 45 -1.15 -25.16 0.83
N ARG A 46 0.04 -24.87 1.39
CA ARG A 46 0.49 -23.51 1.66
C ARG A 46 0.90 -22.82 0.35
N VAL A 47 0.25 -21.70 0.02
CA VAL A 47 0.51 -20.94 -1.21
C VAL A 47 1.55 -19.85 -0.96
N THR A 48 1.26 -18.91 -0.06
CA THR A 48 2.18 -17.80 0.23
C THR A 48 1.86 -17.14 1.55
N GLN A 49 2.85 -16.43 2.11
CA GLN A 49 2.65 -15.51 3.21
C GLN A 49 2.17 -14.15 2.68
N VAL A 50 1.11 -13.62 3.29
CA VAL A 50 0.57 -12.30 3.02
C VAL A 50 1.19 -11.32 4.00
N THR A 51 1.85 -10.30 3.48
CA THR A 51 2.46 -9.25 4.30
C THR A 51 1.51 -8.07 4.32
N ILE A 52 1.16 -7.58 5.50
CA ILE A 52 0.44 -6.31 5.64
C ILE A 52 1.41 -5.19 5.27
N PRO A 53 1.13 -4.37 4.23
CA PRO A 53 1.88 -3.15 4.01
C PRO A 53 1.72 -2.30 5.26
N GLN A 54 2.81 -2.06 5.99
CA GLN A 54 2.79 -1.08 7.07
C GLN A 54 2.57 0.27 6.39
N SER A 55 1.43 0.93 6.65
CA SER A 55 1.33 2.34 6.30
C SER A 55 2.36 3.05 7.18
N ILE A 56 3.41 3.57 6.55
CA ILE A 56 4.38 4.41 7.24
C ILE A 56 3.57 5.56 7.86
N PRO A 57 3.59 5.75 9.18
CA PRO A 57 2.90 6.88 9.77
C PRO A 57 3.57 8.15 9.22
N THR A 58 2.83 8.98 8.49
CA THR A 58 3.23 10.31 7.99
C THR A 58 3.42 11.33 9.11
N SER A 59 3.97 10.92 10.25
CA SER A 59 4.18 11.77 11.42
C SER A 59 5.56 11.51 12.04
N CYS A 60 6.60 11.67 11.23
CA CYS A 60 7.95 11.89 11.71
C CYS A 60 8.68 12.95 10.86
N LEU A 61 8.03 14.09 10.64
CA LEU A 61 8.72 15.36 10.52
C LEU A 61 8.51 16.13 11.82
N ARG A 62 9.07 15.62 12.92
CA ARG A 62 9.19 16.43 14.13
C ARG A 62 10.40 17.33 13.89
N MET A 63 10.12 18.56 13.44
CA MET A 63 11.08 19.67 13.44
C MET A 63 11.79 19.69 14.79
N GLN A 64 13.06 19.30 14.81
CA GLN A 64 13.94 19.61 15.93
C GLN A 64 14.29 21.08 15.79
N HIS A 65 13.54 21.94 16.49
CA HIS A 65 14.06 23.25 16.87
C HIS A 65 15.21 23.02 17.85
N ALA A 66 16.42 22.84 17.33
CA ALA A 66 17.63 23.01 18.12
C ALA A 66 17.90 24.51 18.20
N SER A 67 17.52 25.11 19.33
CA SER A 67 18.04 26.38 19.77
C SER A 67 19.53 26.21 20.09
N SER A 68 20.41 26.66 19.20
CA SER A 68 21.83 26.83 19.52
C SER A 68 22.26 28.25 19.17
N SER A 69 22.31 29.08 20.21
CA SER A 69 23.10 30.30 20.25
C SER A 69 24.57 29.98 20.02
N PRO A 70 25.30 30.78 19.22
CA PRO A 70 26.75 30.88 19.35
C PRO A 70 27.13 32.30 19.75
N ALA A 71 27.65 32.45 20.96
CA ALA A 71 28.41 33.61 21.38
C ALA A 71 29.89 33.42 21.05
N ALA A 72 30.48 34.49 20.49
CA ALA A 72 31.87 34.92 20.55
C ALA A 72 32.97 34.08 19.86
N MET A 73 33.58 34.67 18.82
CA MET A 73 35.01 34.97 18.85
C MET A 73 35.35 36.17 17.94
N LYS A 74 36.29 36.99 18.42
CA LYS A 74 36.75 38.29 17.90
C LYS A 74 37.94 38.13 16.93
N HIS A 75 38.30 39.26 16.29
CA HIS A 75 39.50 39.63 15.51
C HIS A 75 39.26 39.72 13.99
N SER A 76 39.70 40.71 13.22
CA SER A 76 40.15 42.11 13.38
C SER A 76 40.51 42.61 11.95
N ALA A 77 40.47 43.93 11.72
CA ALA A 77 40.97 44.70 10.55
C ALA A 77 40.17 44.54 9.23
N VAL A 78 39.40 45.55 8.80
CA VAL A 78 39.78 46.81 8.11
C VAL A 78 40.13 46.60 6.63
N GLU A 79 39.41 47.36 5.80
CA GLU A 79 39.71 47.88 4.45
C GLU A 79 39.11 47.26 3.17
N MET A 80 38.62 48.21 2.36
CA MET A 80 38.33 48.22 0.91
C MET A 80 36.98 47.72 0.35
N SER A 81 36.07 48.69 0.20
CA SER A 81 35.25 48.94 -1.02
C SER A 81 36.17 49.17 -2.26
N PRO A 82 35.73 49.23 -3.55
CA PRO A 82 34.43 49.76 -4.04
C PRO A 82 33.89 49.18 -5.40
N ILE A 83 32.87 49.88 -5.95
CA ILE A 83 32.48 50.07 -7.38
C ILE A 83 31.17 49.35 -7.82
N GLN A 84 30.03 50.07 -7.81
CA GLN A 84 29.27 50.69 -8.95
C GLN A 84 28.45 49.65 -9.76
N SER A 85 27.18 49.85 -10.16
CA SER A 85 26.59 50.98 -10.91
C SER A 85 25.04 50.92 -10.80
N SER A 86 24.39 51.95 -10.24
CA SER A 86 23.51 52.93 -10.92
C SER A 86 22.41 52.42 -11.87
N SER A 87 21.14 52.74 -11.58
CA SER A 87 20.31 53.58 -12.47
C SER A 87 19.02 54.04 -11.79
N ALA A 88 18.65 55.29 -12.06
CA ALA A 88 17.67 56.11 -11.37
C ALA A 88 16.45 56.44 -12.24
N ARG A 89 15.35 56.88 -11.61
CA ARG A 89 14.53 58.09 -11.91
C ARG A 89 13.28 58.09 -11.00
N LYS A 90 13.18 59.00 -10.02
CA LYS A 90 12.59 60.37 -10.06
C LYS A 90 11.08 60.43 -10.38
N ARG A 91 10.24 60.82 -9.41
CA ARG A 91 9.57 62.15 -9.34
C ARG A 91 8.76 62.33 -8.04
N THR A 92 8.81 63.56 -7.55
CA THR A 92 8.12 64.28 -6.44
C THR A 92 6.59 64.27 -6.62
N SER A 93 5.72 64.47 -5.62
CA SER A 93 5.60 65.64 -4.72
C SER A 93 4.55 65.44 -3.59
N LEU A 94 4.68 66.30 -2.58
CA LEU A 94 3.80 66.61 -1.44
C LEU A 94 2.29 66.67 -1.72
N GLY A 95 1.49 66.28 -0.72
CA GLY A 95 0.05 66.55 -0.65
C GLY A 95 -0.59 65.91 0.59
N GLU A 96 -0.70 66.67 1.68
CA GLU A 96 -1.60 66.38 2.80
C GLU A 96 -3.06 66.44 2.32
N ARG A 97 -3.92 65.51 2.76
CA ARG A 97 -5.20 65.80 3.43
C ARG A 97 -6.06 64.55 3.61
N SER A 98 -6.80 64.60 4.71
CA SER A 98 -7.67 63.58 5.24
C SER A 98 -8.95 63.35 4.43
N SER A 99 -9.49 62.16 4.65
CA SER A 99 -10.91 61.85 4.87
C SER A 99 -11.79 61.45 3.67
N VAL A 100 -12.54 60.38 3.94
CA VAL A 100 -13.80 59.91 3.35
C VAL A 100 -13.74 59.22 1.98
N GLY A 101 -14.19 57.97 1.96
CA GLY A 101 -14.86 57.36 0.81
C GLY A 101 -14.09 56.23 0.14
N SER A 102 -14.55 55.01 0.42
CA SER A 102 -14.80 53.94 -0.56
C SER A 102 -13.74 53.66 -1.63
N ASP A 103 -13.02 52.54 -1.55
CA ASP A 103 -13.29 51.42 -2.46
C ASP A 103 -12.62 50.11 -2.01
N LEU A 104 -13.26 49.02 -2.38
CA LEU A 104 -13.13 47.67 -1.83
C LEU A 104 -11.88 46.95 -2.35
N SER A 105 -10.95 46.64 -1.46
CA SER A 105 -9.95 45.58 -1.68
C SER A 105 -10.50 44.26 -1.14
N PHE A 106 -10.90 43.39 -2.07
CA PHE A 106 -11.48 42.06 -1.87
C PHE A 106 -10.54 41.02 -1.22
N HIS A 107 -9.45 41.45 -0.57
CA HIS A 107 -8.43 40.55 -0.03
C HIS A 107 -8.33 40.54 1.50
N GLN A 108 -9.23 41.23 2.21
CA GLN A 108 -9.12 41.45 3.66
C GLN A 108 -10.39 41.11 4.46
N ILE A 109 -11.21 40.15 4.00
CA ILE A 109 -12.49 39.77 4.65
C ILE A 109 -12.52 38.34 5.21
N PHE A 110 -11.43 37.56 5.14
CA PHE A 110 -11.39 36.22 5.76
C PHE A 110 -10.44 36.08 6.95
N GLN A 111 -9.98 37.18 7.55
CA GLN A 111 -9.10 37.17 8.73
C GLN A 111 -9.73 37.76 10.01
N THR A 112 -11.06 37.77 10.14
CA THR A 112 -11.71 38.41 11.30
C THR A 112 -12.95 37.69 11.82
N LEU A 113 -12.86 36.39 12.11
CA LEU A 113 -13.79 35.74 13.05
C LEU A 113 -13.02 35.13 14.23
N SER A 114 -12.90 35.95 15.27
CA SER A 114 -12.86 35.73 16.72
C SER A 114 -12.38 34.38 17.31
N PRO A 115 -11.52 34.40 18.35
CA PRO A 115 -11.09 33.19 19.05
C PRO A 115 -12.22 32.62 19.91
N VAL A 116 -12.63 31.38 19.64
CA VAL A 116 -13.48 30.61 20.56
C VAL A 116 -12.56 29.75 21.44
N PRO A 117 -12.44 30.02 22.74
CA PRO A 117 -11.76 29.13 23.66
C PRO A 117 -12.74 28.03 24.14
N HIS A 118 -12.22 26.82 24.27
CA HIS A 118 -12.84 25.60 24.83
C HIS A 118 -13.66 24.74 23.88
N ALA A 119 -12.97 23.87 23.16
CA ALA A 119 -13.35 22.47 23.11
C ALA A 119 -12.09 21.67 23.44
N ASN A 120 -12.12 20.88 24.52
CA ASN A 120 -11.13 19.84 24.75
C ASN A 120 -11.08 19.02 23.47
N LYS A 121 -10.01 19.18 22.71
CA LYS A 121 -9.74 18.39 21.51
C LYS A 121 -9.74 16.95 22.00
N LEU A 122 -10.84 16.25 21.77
CA LEU A 122 -10.90 14.81 21.93
C LEU A 122 -9.68 14.33 21.16
N GLU A 123 -8.70 13.78 21.88
CA GLU A 123 -7.59 13.08 21.28
C GLU A 123 -8.23 11.95 20.49
N THR A 124 -8.52 12.21 19.21
CA THR A 124 -8.74 11.18 18.22
C THR A 124 -7.42 10.45 18.20
N LYS A 125 -7.34 9.40 19.04
CA LYS A 125 -6.30 8.41 19.05
C LYS A 125 -6.12 7.99 17.61
N THR A 126 -5.14 8.59 16.94
CA THR A 126 -4.69 8.18 15.62
C THR A 126 -4.19 6.77 15.85
N SER A 127 -5.03 5.80 15.51
CA SER A 127 -4.69 4.39 15.59
C SER A 127 -3.39 4.22 14.83
N SER A 128 -2.35 3.73 15.51
CA SER A 128 -1.12 3.35 14.84
C SER A 128 -1.44 2.37 13.70
N PRO A 129 -0.64 2.34 12.63
CA PRO A 129 -0.78 1.33 11.60
C PRO A 129 -0.66 -0.07 12.23
N VAL A 130 -1.58 -0.98 11.87
CA VAL A 130 -1.55 -2.36 12.37
C VAL A 130 -0.27 -3.03 11.87
N CYS A 131 0.59 -3.41 12.79
CA CYS A 131 1.75 -4.24 12.50
C CYS A 131 1.30 -5.72 12.43
N SER A 132 1.92 -6.53 11.57
CA SER A 132 1.54 -7.96 11.42
C SER A 132 1.54 -8.72 12.76
N GLY A 133 2.33 -8.28 13.74
CA GLY A 133 2.40 -8.89 15.08
C GLY A 133 1.19 -8.65 16.00
N ASP A 134 0.25 -7.78 15.61
CA ASP A 134 -0.90 -7.42 16.44
C ASP A 134 -2.20 -8.09 16.02
N ALA A 135 -2.25 -8.68 14.83
CA ALA A 135 -3.44 -9.37 14.34
C ALA A 135 -3.79 -10.57 15.23
N ARG A 136 -5.05 -10.64 15.68
CA ARG A 136 -5.56 -11.74 16.52
C ARG A 136 -6.74 -12.47 15.91
N LYS A 137 -7.53 -11.79 15.08
CA LYS A 137 -8.79 -12.32 14.58
C LYS A 137 -9.10 -11.79 13.19
N ILE A 138 -9.64 -12.65 12.34
CA ILE A 138 -10.27 -12.30 11.06
C ILE A 138 -11.73 -11.97 11.37
N GLU A 139 -12.13 -10.72 11.16
CA GLU A 139 -13.52 -10.31 11.40
C GLU A 139 -14.43 -10.76 10.25
N HIS A 140 -14.01 -10.49 9.01
CA HIS A 140 -14.76 -10.87 7.81
C HIS A 140 -13.86 -10.89 6.58
N VAL A 141 -14.24 -11.71 5.60
CA VAL A 141 -13.62 -11.81 4.28
C VAL A 141 -14.68 -11.47 3.23
N ILE A 142 -14.46 -10.41 2.46
CA ILE A 142 -15.37 -9.95 1.41
C ILE A 142 -14.60 -9.89 0.10
N GLY A 143 -14.90 -10.81 -0.81
CA GLY A 143 -14.19 -10.93 -2.07
C GLY A 143 -12.71 -11.25 -1.83
N GLN A 144 -11.83 -10.28 -2.09
CA GLN A 144 -10.38 -10.34 -1.90
C GLN A 144 -9.91 -9.52 -0.70
N SER A 145 -10.83 -8.82 -0.03
CA SER A 145 -10.54 -7.99 1.12
C SER A 145 -10.72 -8.78 2.41
N VAL A 146 -9.70 -8.75 3.26
CA VAL A 146 -9.69 -9.39 4.57
C VAL A 146 -9.62 -8.32 5.65
N PHE A 147 -10.59 -8.33 6.55
CA PHE A 147 -10.68 -7.38 7.64
C PHE A 147 -10.25 -8.05 8.93
N VAL A 148 -9.30 -7.45 9.62
CA VAL A 148 -8.63 -8.06 10.78
C VAL A 148 -8.69 -7.14 11.98
N ALA A 149 -8.93 -7.75 13.14
CA ALA A 149 -8.88 -7.08 14.42
C ALA A 149 -7.54 -7.35 15.12
N GLY A 150 -6.90 -6.27 15.56
CA GLY A 150 -5.66 -6.27 16.30
C GLY A 150 -5.85 -6.30 17.83
N SER A 151 -4.73 -6.32 18.55
CA SER A 151 -4.64 -6.35 20.01
C SER A 151 -5.19 -5.10 20.72
N SER A 152 -5.27 -3.96 20.03
CA SER A 152 -5.57 -2.63 20.59
C SER A 152 -6.85 -2.00 20.01
N ASN A 153 -7.84 -2.82 19.66
CA ASN A 153 -9.07 -2.41 18.95
C ASN A 153 -8.80 -1.75 17.58
N GLN A 154 -7.59 -1.95 17.05
CA GLN A 154 -7.23 -1.51 15.71
C GLN A 154 -7.78 -2.47 14.69
N ARG A 155 -8.21 -1.92 13.55
CA ARG A 155 -8.70 -2.70 12.42
C ARG A 155 -7.85 -2.41 11.21
N ALA A 156 -7.50 -3.45 10.47
CA ALA A 156 -6.82 -3.33 9.18
C ALA A 156 -7.60 -4.05 8.10
N ARG A 157 -7.47 -3.53 6.88
CA ARG A 157 -7.97 -4.16 5.66
C ARG A 157 -6.76 -4.59 4.83
N LEU A 158 -6.68 -5.87 4.52
CA LEU A 158 -5.73 -6.43 3.58
C LEU A 158 -6.45 -6.69 2.26
N GLU A 159 -5.79 -6.39 1.15
CA GLU A 159 -6.26 -6.77 -0.18
C GLU A 159 -5.36 -7.86 -0.73
N ILE A 160 -5.95 -9.02 -1.02
CA ILE A 160 -5.24 -10.18 -1.54
C ILE A 160 -5.38 -10.18 -3.07
N PRO A 161 -4.28 -10.05 -3.82
CA PRO A 161 -4.34 -10.05 -5.28
C PRO A 161 -5.02 -11.32 -5.82
N THR A 162 -5.81 -11.18 -6.88
CA THR A 162 -6.30 -12.34 -7.65
C THR A 162 -5.14 -13.17 -8.22
N ILE A 163 -5.40 -14.44 -8.51
CA ILE A 163 -4.44 -15.31 -9.21
C ILE A 163 -4.19 -14.82 -10.65
N CYS A 164 -5.23 -14.32 -11.29
CA CYS A 164 -5.21 -13.80 -12.65
C CYS A 164 -6.36 -12.80 -12.84
N GLN A 165 -6.17 -11.82 -13.71
CA GLN A 165 -7.19 -10.83 -14.08
C GLN A 165 -7.84 -11.19 -15.41
N THR A 166 -7.06 -11.67 -16.37
CA THR A 166 -7.52 -12.03 -17.70
C THR A 166 -8.10 -13.44 -17.76
N VAL A 167 -9.18 -13.58 -18.53
CA VAL A 167 -9.78 -14.89 -18.84
C VAL A 167 -8.79 -15.80 -19.59
N TYR A 168 -7.87 -15.21 -20.36
CA TYR A 168 -6.84 -15.93 -21.09
C TYR A 168 -5.88 -16.68 -20.16
N VAL A 169 -5.21 -15.96 -19.24
CA VAL A 169 -4.30 -16.57 -18.27
C VAL A 169 -5.05 -17.56 -17.37
N LYS A 170 -6.29 -17.23 -16.98
CA LYS A 170 -7.16 -18.15 -16.22
C LYS A 170 -7.36 -19.49 -16.93
N LYS A 171 -7.69 -19.47 -18.22
CA LYS A 171 -7.90 -20.68 -19.03
C LYS A 171 -6.61 -21.48 -19.18
N LEU A 172 -5.48 -20.82 -19.41
CA LEU A 172 -4.18 -21.49 -19.53
C LEU A 172 -3.76 -22.16 -18.21
N LEU A 173 -3.83 -21.45 -17.09
CA LEU A 173 -3.55 -22.02 -15.77
C LEU A 173 -4.45 -23.22 -15.47
N TYR A 174 -5.74 -23.12 -15.83
CA TYR A 174 -6.68 -24.23 -15.67
C TYR A 174 -6.28 -25.42 -16.54
N ALA A 175 -5.99 -25.21 -17.83
CA ALA A 175 -5.56 -26.28 -18.72
C ALA A 175 -4.27 -26.94 -18.24
N MET A 176 -3.27 -26.15 -17.85
CA MET A 176 -2.02 -26.65 -17.30
C MET A 176 -2.25 -27.49 -16.04
N LYS A 177 -3.09 -27.03 -15.11
CA LYS A 177 -3.43 -27.76 -13.89
C LYS A 177 -4.07 -29.12 -14.17
N GLN A 178 -4.82 -29.26 -15.27
CA GLN A 178 -5.44 -30.54 -15.66
C GLN A 178 -4.48 -31.47 -16.39
N SER A 179 -3.45 -30.93 -17.05
CA SER A 179 -2.47 -31.73 -17.80
C SER A 179 -1.34 -32.30 -16.94
N VAL A 180 -1.22 -31.90 -15.67
CA VAL A 180 -0.12 -32.30 -14.78
C VAL A 180 -0.63 -32.98 -13.51
N SER A 181 0.28 -33.60 -12.74
CA SER A 181 -0.07 -34.13 -11.43
C SER A 181 -0.56 -33.03 -10.48
N LYS A 182 -1.42 -33.37 -9.51
CA LYS A 182 -2.01 -32.40 -8.58
C LYS A 182 -0.96 -31.51 -7.90
N ASP A 183 0.14 -32.12 -7.45
CA ASP A 183 1.22 -31.43 -6.74
C ASP A 183 1.97 -30.47 -7.67
N LEU A 184 2.22 -30.88 -8.91
CA LEU A 184 2.85 -30.02 -9.91
C LEU A 184 1.93 -28.85 -10.31
N GLY A 185 0.63 -29.11 -10.48
CA GLY A 185 -0.35 -28.07 -10.81
C GLY A 185 -0.48 -27.00 -9.73
N LEU A 186 -0.41 -27.41 -8.47
CA LEU A 186 -0.33 -26.50 -7.33
C LEU A 186 0.98 -25.69 -7.35
N SER A 187 2.12 -26.35 -7.57
CA SER A 187 3.43 -25.68 -7.65
C SER A 187 3.46 -24.61 -8.73
N ILE A 188 2.95 -24.94 -9.93
CA ILE A 188 2.78 -24.02 -11.07
C ILE A 188 1.92 -22.81 -10.65
N THR A 189 0.74 -23.07 -10.07
CA THR A 189 -0.19 -22.00 -9.65
C THR A 189 0.45 -21.09 -8.59
N THR A 190 1.17 -21.68 -7.65
CA THR A 190 1.83 -20.97 -6.53
C THR A 190 2.98 -20.10 -7.04
N ARG A 191 3.84 -20.64 -7.91
CA ARG A 191 4.94 -19.90 -8.52
C ARG A 191 4.43 -18.74 -9.37
N TRP A 192 3.42 -18.98 -10.21
CA TRP A 192 2.78 -17.92 -10.98
C TRP A 192 2.26 -16.80 -10.07
N TYR A 193 1.54 -17.18 -9.01
CA TYR A 193 0.97 -16.22 -8.08
C TYR A 193 2.03 -15.34 -7.40
N GLN A 194 3.16 -15.94 -7.02
CA GLN A 194 4.29 -15.21 -6.43
C GLN A 194 4.92 -14.23 -7.43
N VAL A 195 5.18 -14.67 -8.66
CA VAL A 195 5.76 -13.83 -9.71
C VAL A 195 4.84 -12.65 -10.04
N ARG A 196 3.54 -12.92 -10.21
CA ARG A 196 2.53 -11.87 -10.44
C ARG A 196 2.51 -10.87 -9.28
N ARG A 197 2.46 -11.35 -8.03
CA ARG A 197 2.43 -10.48 -6.85
C ARG A 197 3.70 -9.63 -6.67
N CYS A 198 4.87 -10.16 -7.02
CA CYS A 198 6.14 -9.43 -6.86
C CYS A 198 6.34 -8.34 -7.91
N LEU A 199 5.94 -8.60 -9.15
CA LEU A 199 6.28 -7.74 -10.29
C LEU A 199 5.20 -6.71 -10.62
N THR A 200 3.97 -6.87 -10.13
CA THR A 200 2.90 -5.91 -10.40
C THR A 200 2.15 -5.48 -9.15
N GLN A 201 1.85 -4.18 -9.08
CA GLN A 201 0.68 -3.74 -8.33
C GLN A 201 -0.54 -4.26 -9.10
N PRO A 202 -1.27 -5.25 -8.56
CA PRO A 202 -2.27 -5.99 -9.33
C PRO A 202 -3.37 -5.11 -9.91
N ASP A 203 -3.65 -3.99 -9.26
CA ASP A 203 -4.73 -3.06 -9.62
C ASP A 203 -4.39 -2.14 -10.80
N ILE A 204 -3.12 -2.03 -11.17
CA ILE A 204 -2.63 -1.13 -12.25
C ILE A 204 -2.27 -1.92 -13.51
N MET A 205 -2.21 -3.25 -13.43
CA MET A 205 -1.77 -4.12 -14.50
C MET A 205 -2.76 -4.13 -15.68
N LYS A 206 -2.28 -3.83 -16.88
CA LYS A 206 -3.11 -3.99 -18.09
C LYS A 206 -3.19 -5.46 -18.48
N ALA A 207 -4.27 -5.83 -19.17
CA ALA A 207 -4.50 -7.19 -19.64
C ALA A 207 -3.33 -7.75 -20.50
N GLN A 208 -2.76 -6.93 -21.39
CA GLN A 208 -1.64 -7.34 -22.24
C GLN A 208 -0.35 -7.58 -21.45
N ASP A 209 -0.09 -6.75 -20.44
CA ASP A 209 1.07 -6.91 -19.56
C ASP A 209 0.98 -8.23 -18.80
N GLU A 210 -0.23 -8.64 -18.38
CA GLU A 210 -0.44 -9.93 -17.73
C GLU A 210 -0.18 -11.12 -18.65
N ILE A 211 -0.65 -11.04 -19.89
CA ILE A 211 -0.41 -12.09 -20.87
C ILE A 211 1.08 -12.20 -21.19
N ASN A 212 1.77 -11.07 -21.36
CA ASN A 212 3.21 -11.06 -21.66
C ASN A 212 4.05 -11.56 -20.48
N LEU A 213 3.70 -11.14 -19.26
CA LEU A 213 4.33 -11.65 -18.04
C LEU A 213 4.12 -13.16 -17.91
N PHE A 214 2.91 -13.66 -18.17
CA PHE A 214 2.62 -15.09 -18.14
C PHE A 214 3.45 -15.87 -19.16
N LYS A 215 3.55 -15.37 -20.40
CA LYS A 215 4.39 -16.00 -21.44
C LYS A 215 5.85 -16.07 -21.00
N SER A 216 6.42 -14.95 -20.57
CA SER A 216 7.82 -14.91 -20.11
C SER A 216 8.07 -15.85 -18.94
N TRP A 217 7.18 -15.86 -17.94
CA TRP A 217 7.26 -16.77 -16.82
C TRP A 217 7.15 -18.24 -17.24
N PHE A 218 6.21 -18.58 -18.12
CA PHE A 218 6.01 -19.94 -18.60
C PHE A 218 7.22 -20.43 -19.42
N LEU A 219 7.74 -19.60 -20.32
CA LEU A 219 8.93 -19.89 -21.10
C LEU A 219 10.14 -20.14 -20.19
N ASN A 220 10.33 -19.31 -19.17
CA ASN A 220 11.37 -19.52 -18.17
C ASN A 220 11.17 -20.86 -17.43
N CYS A 221 9.94 -21.22 -17.05
CA CYS A 221 9.65 -22.49 -16.39
C CYS A 221 10.01 -23.72 -17.23
N ILE A 222 10.01 -23.62 -18.56
CA ILE A 222 10.41 -24.70 -19.48
C ILE A 222 11.87 -24.59 -19.95
N GLY A 223 12.65 -23.66 -19.40
CA GLY A 223 14.07 -23.48 -19.71
C GLY A 223 14.35 -22.63 -20.94
N MET A 224 13.38 -21.83 -21.41
CA MET A 224 13.56 -20.85 -22.48
C MET A 224 13.80 -19.47 -21.86
N ASP A 225 15.07 -19.09 -21.78
CA ASP A 225 15.61 -17.88 -21.18
C ASP A 225 15.53 -16.64 -22.09
N LYS A 226 15.28 -16.82 -23.39
CA LYS A 226 15.10 -15.75 -24.38
C LYS A 226 13.77 -15.92 -25.10
N ASN A 227 13.01 -14.83 -25.24
CA ASN A 227 11.73 -14.82 -25.95
C ASN A 227 11.95 -15.27 -27.41
N PRO A 228 11.58 -16.51 -27.80
CA PRO A 228 11.87 -17.03 -29.14
C PRO A 228 11.02 -16.32 -30.22
N PHE A 229 10.11 -15.43 -29.80
CA PHE A 229 9.17 -14.68 -30.63
C PHE A 229 9.47 -13.17 -30.67
N SER A 230 10.58 -12.71 -30.09
CA SER A 230 11.08 -11.37 -30.39
C SER A 230 11.70 -11.43 -31.78
N VAL A 231 10.95 -10.96 -32.77
CA VAL A 231 11.48 -10.61 -34.08
C VAL A 231 12.22 -9.29 -33.90
N ASP A 232 13.55 -9.33 -34.08
CA ASP A 232 14.37 -8.12 -34.25
C ASP A 232 13.92 -7.31 -35.47
#